data_AF-A0A1E3VEB6-F1
#
_entry.id   AF-A0A1E3VEB6-F1
#
_cell.length_a   1.000
_cell.length_b   1.000
_cell.length_c   1.000
_cell.angle_alpha   90.00
_cell.angle_beta   90.00
_cell.angle_gamma   90.00
#
_symmetry.space_group_name_H-M   'P 1'
#
loop_
_entity.id
_entity.type
_entity.pdbx_description
1 polymer ?
#
loop_
_entity_poly.entity_id
_entity_poly.type
_entity_poly.pdbx_seq_one_letter_code
_entity_poly.pdbx_strand_id
1 'polypeptide(L)'
;MHTAVGAPLSLPSTPYRYTVLDQDVAAALQQFGNNLNIRVSISAEVRGRIRGRMPDLPPREFLDRLSKLYDLQWYYDGLVLYVSAAKEAQSKMFVLTPIRFDAFKAALDELGISDDRYVVKSAAGSDLVLVSGPPRFLALVEQTFNGLLAEAQAQPHVAPAPSEESLLLLFRGSSTMVVRGGRPEAAYSSDVPQQDGVAEKPELNRK
;
A
#
# COMPACT_ATOMS: atom_id res chain seq x y z
N MET A 1 16.80 -16.68 -10.89
CA MET A 1 15.37 -16.46 -11.13
C MET A 1 14.65 -16.77 -9.84
N HIS A 2 14.10 -15.77 -9.17
CA HIS A 2 13.39 -15.96 -7.90
C HIS A 2 11.92 -16.17 -8.21
N THR A 3 11.43 -17.40 -8.02
CA THR A 3 10.02 -17.79 -8.06
C THR A 3 9.36 -17.17 -6.82
N ALA A 4 8.44 -16.22 -7.01
CA ALA A 4 7.72 -15.60 -5.89
C ALA A 4 6.46 -16.43 -5.62
N VAL A 5 6.52 -17.23 -4.57
CA VAL A 5 5.35 -17.95 -4.09
C VAL A 5 4.69 -17.05 -3.04
N GLY A 6 3.36 -16.92 -3.10
CA GLY A 6 2.61 -16.26 -2.03
C GLY A 6 2.87 -16.94 -0.69
N ALA A 7 2.31 -16.42 0.40
CA ALA A 7 2.50 -17.01 1.72
C ALA A 7 2.46 -18.55 1.67
N PRO A 8 3.46 -19.26 2.21
CA PRO A 8 3.61 -20.68 1.95
C PRO A 8 2.49 -21.47 2.64
N LEU A 9 1.61 -22.05 1.82
CA LEU A 9 0.60 -22.98 2.30
C LEU A 9 1.28 -24.33 2.62
N SER A 10 1.64 -24.53 3.88
CA SER A 10 2.31 -25.75 4.35
C SER A 10 1.31 -26.90 4.46
N LEU A 11 1.29 -27.77 3.46
CA LEU A 11 0.41 -28.94 3.40
C LEU A 11 1.21 -30.22 3.65
N PRO A 12 0.67 -31.19 4.43
CA PRO A 12 1.35 -32.47 4.65
C PRO A 12 1.46 -33.25 3.34
N SER A 13 2.55 -34.00 3.16
CA SER A 13 2.76 -34.83 1.96
C SER A 13 2.03 -36.17 2.00
N THR A 14 1.38 -36.51 3.12
CA THR A 14 0.61 -37.76 3.27
C THR A 14 -0.66 -37.74 2.42
N PRO A 15 -1.11 -38.89 1.87
CA PRO A 15 -2.32 -38.95 1.05
C PRO A 15 -3.55 -38.44 1.80
N TYR A 16 -4.29 -37.52 1.19
CA TYR A 16 -5.56 -37.02 1.70
C TYR A 16 -6.69 -37.91 1.19
N ARG A 17 -7.18 -38.85 2.02
CA ARG A 17 -8.28 -39.75 1.67
C ARG A 17 -9.62 -39.07 1.89
N TYR A 18 -10.33 -38.80 0.78
CA TYR A 18 -11.61 -38.11 0.80
C TYR A 18 -12.65 -38.89 0.00
N THR A 19 -13.66 -39.44 0.69
CA THR A 19 -14.75 -40.21 0.05
C THR A 19 -16.05 -39.42 0.12
N VAL A 20 -16.61 -39.08 -1.04
CA VAL A 20 -17.86 -38.36 -1.18
C VAL A 20 -18.80 -39.14 -2.09
N LEU A 21 -20.07 -39.24 -1.71
CA LEU A 21 -21.12 -39.77 -2.57
C LEU A 21 -21.70 -38.65 -3.45
N ASP A 22 -22.14 -37.57 -2.82
CA ASP A 22 -22.65 -36.34 -3.46
C ASP A 22 -22.56 -35.17 -2.45
N GLN A 23 -21.63 -34.24 -2.63
CA GLN A 23 -21.39 -33.13 -1.70
C GLN A 23 -21.16 -31.81 -2.44
N ASP A 24 -21.61 -30.72 -1.83
CA ASP A 24 -21.31 -29.36 -2.30
C ASP A 24 -19.81 -29.07 -2.22
N VAL A 25 -19.26 -28.42 -3.26
CA VAL A 25 -17.82 -28.13 -3.36
C VAL A 25 -17.36 -27.21 -2.24
N ALA A 26 -18.17 -26.23 -1.82
CA ALA A 26 -17.81 -25.35 -0.71
C ALA A 26 -17.74 -26.15 0.59
N ALA A 27 -18.69 -27.06 0.82
CA ALA A 27 -18.63 -27.95 1.99
C ALA A 27 -17.39 -28.84 1.97
N ALA A 28 -16.97 -29.34 0.80
CA ALA A 28 -15.75 -30.14 0.67
C ALA A 28 -14.48 -29.36 0.98
N LEU A 29 -14.39 -28.13 0.49
CA LEU A 29 -13.27 -27.21 0.77
C LEU A 29 -13.22 -26.79 2.25
N GLN A 30 -14.36 -26.61 2.90
CA GLN A 30 -14.43 -26.39 4.36
C GLN A 30 -13.88 -27.60 5.13
N GLN A 31 -14.29 -28.82 4.75
CA GLN A 31 -13.78 -30.03 5.39
C GLN A 31 -12.28 -30.22 5.14
N PHE A 32 -11.80 -29.90 3.93
CA PHE A 32 -10.36 -29.87 3.61
C PHE A 32 -9.59 -28.95 4.56
N GLY A 33 -10.09 -27.72 4.77
CA GLY A 33 -9.53 -26.79 5.75
C GLY A 33 -9.46 -27.38 7.15
N ASN A 34 -10.60 -27.87 7.65
CA ASN A 34 -10.72 -28.42 8.99
C ASN A 34 -9.77 -29.60 9.23
N ASN A 35 -9.69 -30.54 8.28
CA ASN A 35 -8.84 -31.72 8.38
C ASN A 35 -7.34 -31.37 8.40
N LEU A 36 -6.97 -30.24 7.82
CA LEU A 36 -5.58 -29.77 7.74
C LEU A 36 -5.29 -28.64 8.74
N ASN A 37 -6.25 -28.29 9.60
CA ASN A 37 -6.18 -27.17 10.53
C ASN A 37 -5.88 -25.82 9.84
N ILE A 38 -6.45 -25.61 8.65
CA ILE A 38 -6.33 -24.38 7.86
C ILE A 38 -7.69 -23.69 7.82
N ARG A 39 -7.73 -22.40 8.15
CA ARG A 39 -8.95 -21.60 8.00
C ARG A 39 -9.25 -21.37 6.53
N VAL A 40 -10.48 -21.62 6.10
CA VAL A 40 -10.90 -21.48 4.70
C VAL A 40 -12.05 -20.48 4.61
N SER A 41 -11.89 -19.48 3.73
CA SER A 41 -12.94 -18.54 3.35
C SER A 41 -13.34 -18.83 1.90
N ILE A 42 -14.64 -19.01 1.65
CA ILE A 42 -15.16 -19.43 0.35
C ILE A 42 -16.15 -18.37 -0.12
N SER A 43 -15.96 -17.88 -1.36
CA SER A 43 -16.91 -16.96 -1.98
C SER A 43 -18.29 -17.61 -2.17
N ALA A 44 -19.34 -16.81 -2.03
CA ALA A 44 -20.71 -17.25 -2.32
C ALA A 44 -20.94 -17.63 -3.80
N GLU A 45 -20.05 -17.20 -4.69
CA GLU A 45 -20.07 -17.53 -6.12
C GLU A 45 -19.46 -18.89 -6.45
N VAL A 46 -18.86 -19.57 -5.46
CA VAL A 46 -18.40 -20.96 -5.62
C VAL A 46 -19.62 -21.87 -5.72
N ARG A 47 -19.77 -22.52 -6.87
CA ARG A 47 -20.85 -23.45 -7.17
C ARG A 47 -20.29 -24.77 -7.67
N GLY A 48 -20.98 -25.86 -7.36
CA GLY A 48 -20.66 -27.18 -7.90
C GLY A 48 -20.95 -28.29 -6.91
N ARG A 49 -21.06 -29.51 -7.43
CA ARG A 49 -21.18 -30.72 -6.61
C ARG A 49 -20.15 -31.75 -7.02
N ILE A 50 -19.50 -32.34 -6.02
CA ILE A 50 -18.60 -33.48 -6.14
C ILE A 50 -19.45 -34.74 -6.18
N ARG A 51 -19.33 -35.48 -7.27
CA ARG A 51 -19.99 -36.77 -7.46
C ARG A 51 -18.94 -37.86 -7.57
N GLY A 52 -19.15 -38.94 -6.83
CA GLY A 52 -18.25 -40.07 -6.82
C GLY A 52 -16.95 -39.81 -6.06
N ARG A 53 -16.05 -40.78 -6.15
CA ARG A 53 -14.84 -40.82 -5.32
C ARG A 53 -13.73 -39.96 -5.90
N MET A 54 -13.15 -39.12 -5.07
CA MET A 54 -11.90 -38.43 -5.38
C MET A 54 -10.72 -39.40 -5.22
N PRO A 55 -9.71 -39.35 -6.10
CA PRO A 55 -8.50 -40.15 -5.93
C PRO A 55 -7.76 -39.74 -4.66
N ASP A 56 -7.06 -40.70 -4.06
CA ASP A 56 -6.19 -40.44 -2.90
C ASP A 56 -4.99 -39.61 -3.40
N LEU A 57 -5.07 -38.28 -3.25
CA LEU A 57 -4.06 -37.31 -3.69
C LEU A 57 -3.44 -36.59 -2.49
N PRO A 58 -2.20 -36.10 -2.60
CA PRO A 58 -1.67 -35.11 -1.67
C PRO A 58 -2.61 -33.89 -1.58
N PRO A 59 -2.73 -33.23 -0.42
CA PRO A 59 -3.66 -32.11 -0.23
C PRO A 59 -3.52 -30.99 -1.26
N ARG A 60 -2.29 -30.69 -1.70
CA ARG A 60 -2.04 -29.67 -2.73
C ARG A 60 -2.66 -30.07 -4.07
N GLU A 61 -2.39 -31.30 -4.50
CA GLU A 61 -2.93 -31.83 -5.75
C GLU A 61 -4.45 -31.97 -5.70
N PHE A 62 -5.00 -32.31 -4.53
CA PHE A 62 -6.44 -32.32 -4.29
C PHE A 62 -7.05 -30.93 -4.49
N LEU A 63 -6.48 -29.89 -3.87
CA LEU A 63 -6.94 -28.51 -4.04
C LEU A 63 -6.82 -28.05 -5.50
N ASP A 64 -5.66 -28.28 -6.13
CA ASP A 64 -5.43 -27.90 -7.53
C ASP A 64 -6.38 -28.63 -8.49
N ARG A 65 -6.73 -29.90 -8.20
CA ARG A 65 -7.72 -30.66 -8.97
C ARG A 65 -9.12 -30.11 -8.80
N LEU A 66 -9.55 -29.82 -7.57
CA LEU A 66 -10.85 -29.19 -7.32
C LEU A 66 -10.96 -27.84 -8.04
N SER A 67 -9.91 -27.02 -7.95
CA SER A 67 -9.86 -25.74 -8.63
C SER A 67 -9.99 -25.86 -10.14
N LYS A 68 -9.35 -26.85 -10.75
CA LYS A 68 -9.49 -27.10 -12.20
C LYS A 68 -10.88 -27.62 -12.58
N LEU A 69 -11.46 -28.53 -11.79
CA LEU A 69 -12.75 -29.16 -12.11
C LEU A 69 -13.95 -28.20 -11.99
N TYR A 70 -13.89 -27.28 -11.04
CA TYR A 70 -15.00 -26.38 -10.72
C TYR A 70 -14.72 -24.91 -11.08
N ASP A 71 -13.69 -24.67 -11.89
CA ASP A 71 -13.27 -23.34 -12.34
C ASP A 71 -13.10 -22.37 -11.15
N LEU A 72 -12.25 -22.76 -10.20
CA LEU A 72 -11.95 -22.00 -9.00
C LEU A 72 -10.52 -21.48 -9.01
N GLN A 73 -10.29 -20.42 -8.28
CA GLN A 73 -8.98 -19.90 -7.93
C GLN A 73 -8.86 -19.87 -6.41
N TRP A 74 -7.63 -20.04 -5.90
CA TRP A 74 -7.38 -20.00 -4.46
C TRP A 74 -6.14 -19.18 -4.15
N TYR A 75 -6.18 -18.40 -3.08
CA TYR A 75 -5.08 -17.58 -2.61
C TYR A 75 -4.96 -17.69 -1.10
N TYR A 76 -3.75 -17.93 -0.61
CA TYR A 76 -3.46 -18.01 0.82
C TYR A 76 -2.71 -16.77 1.24
N ASP A 77 -3.23 -16.05 2.24
CA ASP A 77 -2.61 -14.81 2.73
C ASP A 77 -1.70 -15.00 3.95
N GLY A 78 -1.37 -16.26 4.27
CA GLY A 78 -0.58 -16.61 5.45
C GLY A 78 -1.41 -16.95 6.68
N LEU A 79 -2.72 -16.69 6.64
CA LEU A 79 -3.64 -17.04 7.73
C LEU A 79 -4.86 -17.82 7.23
N VAL A 80 -5.48 -17.36 6.15
CA VAL A 80 -6.72 -17.92 5.60
C VAL A 80 -6.53 -18.30 4.14
N LEU A 81 -7.01 -19.48 3.78
CA LEU A 81 -7.12 -19.92 2.40
C LEU A 81 -8.42 -19.37 1.82
N TYR A 82 -8.31 -18.41 0.92
CA TYR A 82 -9.43 -17.86 0.19
C TYR A 82 -9.66 -18.66 -1.09
N VAL A 83 -10.89 -19.07 -1.33
CA VAL A 83 -11.30 -19.74 -2.56
C VAL A 83 -12.43 -18.93 -3.23
N SER A 84 -12.24 -18.59 -4.49
CA SER A 84 -13.19 -17.85 -5.31
C SER A 84 -13.44 -18.59 -6.63
N ALA A 85 -14.57 -18.34 -7.27
CA ALA A 85 -14.77 -18.75 -8.65
C ALA A 85 -13.80 -18.00 -9.58
N ALA A 86 -13.35 -18.63 -10.66
CA ALA A 86 -12.37 -18.02 -11.56
C ALA A 86 -12.93 -16.77 -12.27
N LYS A 87 -14.25 -16.74 -12.51
CA LYS A 87 -14.97 -15.56 -13.02
C LYS A 87 -14.88 -14.33 -12.10
N GLU A 88 -14.54 -14.50 -10.83
CA GLU A 88 -14.34 -13.39 -9.88
C GLU A 88 -12.94 -12.77 -10.00
N ALA A 89 -12.04 -13.33 -10.81
CA ALA A 89 -10.76 -12.69 -11.05
C ALA A 89 -10.97 -11.35 -11.75
N GLN A 90 -10.25 -10.34 -11.27
CA GLN A 90 -10.33 -8.98 -11.79
C GLN A 90 -8.95 -8.54 -12.26
N SER A 91 -8.94 -7.44 -13.01
CA SER A 91 -7.71 -6.73 -13.36
C SER A 91 -7.87 -5.28 -12.94
N LYS A 92 -6.87 -4.76 -12.24
CA LYS A 92 -6.80 -3.36 -11.80
C LYS A 92 -5.51 -2.75 -12.30
N MET A 93 -5.59 -1.46 -12.63
CA MET A 93 -4.43 -0.67 -13.03
C MET A 93 -4.11 0.35 -11.95
N PHE A 94 -2.84 0.43 -11.58
CA PHE A 94 -2.31 1.33 -10.58
C PHE A 94 -1.33 2.30 -11.23
N VAL A 95 -1.44 3.58 -10.91
CA VAL A 95 -0.44 4.59 -11.25
C VAL A 95 0.52 4.66 -10.08
N LEU A 96 1.77 4.29 -10.28
CA LEU A 96 2.71 4.15 -9.16
C LEU A 96 3.26 5.47 -8.64
N THR A 97 3.30 6.54 -9.43
CA THR A 97 3.91 7.82 -9.05
C THR A 97 3.38 8.31 -7.69
N PRO A 98 4.26 8.61 -6.70
CA PRO A 98 5.73 8.74 -6.77
C PRO A 98 6.54 7.45 -6.48
N ILE A 99 5.88 6.31 -6.25
CA ILE A 99 6.49 5.02 -5.94
C ILE A 99 7.13 4.42 -7.20
N ARG A 100 8.31 3.79 -7.05
CA ARG A 100 8.94 3.01 -8.12
C ARG A 100 8.38 1.59 -8.19
N PHE A 101 8.27 1.03 -9.41
CA PHE A 101 7.83 -0.36 -9.60
C PHE A 101 8.64 -1.37 -8.80
N ASP A 102 9.96 -1.23 -8.78
CA ASP A 102 10.85 -2.13 -8.03
C ASP A 102 10.53 -2.12 -6.52
N ALA A 103 10.26 -0.94 -5.95
CA ALA A 103 9.91 -0.80 -4.53
C ALA A 103 8.52 -1.40 -4.23
N PHE A 104 7.55 -1.18 -5.12
CA PHE A 104 6.23 -1.79 -5.01
C PHE A 104 6.31 -3.33 -5.07
N LYS A 105 7.04 -3.87 -6.05
CA LYS A 105 7.20 -5.33 -6.19
C LYS A 105 7.95 -5.93 -4.99
N ALA A 106 9.00 -5.27 -4.52
CA ALA A 106 9.74 -5.68 -3.33
C ALA A 106 8.84 -5.72 -2.08
N ALA A 107 8.03 -4.69 -1.85
CA ALA A 107 7.09 -4.68 -0.73
C ALA A 107 6.07 -5.83 -0.81
N LEU A 108 5.56 -6.15 -2.01
CA LEU A 108 4.67 -7.30 -2.19
C LEU A 108 5.38 -8.63 -1.90
N ASP A 109 6.65 -8.77 -2.27
CA ASP A 109 7.47 -9.96 -2.00
C ASP A 109 7.77 -10.11 -0.50
N GLU A 110 8.20 -9.03 0.16
CA GLU A 110 8.54 -9.00 1.59
C GLU A 110 7.32 -9.28 2.48
N LEU A 111 6.14 -8.80 2.07
CA LEU A 111 4.88 -9.07 2.77
C LEU A 111 4.28 -10.45 2.44
N GLY A 112 4.93 -11.25 1.57
CA GLY A 112 4.43 -12.57 1.17
C GLY A 112 3.13 -12.52 0.35
N ILE A 113 2.88 -11.41 -0.34
CA ILE A 113 1.67 -11.17 -1.13
C ILE A 113 1.83 -11.67 -2.56
N SER A 114 3.01 -11.49 -3.16
CA SER A 114 3.28 -11.91 -4.53
C SER A 114 3.09 -13.41 -4.72
N ASP A 115 2.34 -13.80 -5.76
CA ASP A 115 2.17 -15.21 -6.15
C ASP A 115 2.31 -15.32 -7.67
N ASP A 116 3.23 -16.16 -8.13
CA ASP A 116 3.55 -16.37 -9.55
C ASP A 116 2.36 -16.83 -10.40
N ARG A 117 1.28 -17.33 -9.79
CA ARG A 117 0.04 -17.66 -10.49
C ARG A 117 -0.72 -16.42 -10.96
N TYR A 118 -0.41 -15.25 -10.43
CA TYR A 118 -1.11 -14.00 -10.69
C TYR A 118 -0.20 -12.98 -11.38
N VAL A 119 -0.84 -12.05 -12.09
CA VAL A 119 -0.13 -11.12 -12.96
C VAL A 119 0.17 -9.84 -12.19
N VAL A 120 1.45 -9.43 -12.18
CA VAL A 120 1.90 -8.09 -11.79
C VAL A 120 2.89 -7.62 -12.86
N LYS A 121 2.49 -6.67 -13.70
CA LYS A 121 3.30 -6.22 -14.85
C LYS A 121 3.27 -4.70 -14.98
N SER A 122 4.45 -4.09 -15.12
CA SER A 122 4.59 -2.67 -15.48
C SER A 122 4.41 -2.49 -16.99
N ALA A 123 3.74 -1.41 -17.41
CA ALA A 123 3.72 -1.00 -18.80
C ALA A 123 5.02 -0.26 -19.15
N ALA A 124 5.69 -0.70 -20.21
CA ALA A 124 7.00 -0.19 -20.61
C ALA A 124 6.97 1.33 -20.83
N GLY A 125 7.90 2.06 -20.21
CA GLY A 125 8.01 3.51 -20.34
C GLY A 125 6.92 4.31 -19.62
N SER A 126 6.18 3.69 -18.69
CA SER A 126 5.14 4.36 -17.91
C SER A 126 5.15 3.92 -16.44
N ASP A 127 4.57 4.74 -15.57
CA ASP A 127 4.37 4.40 -14.15
C ASP A 127 3.11 3.53 -13.93
N LEU A 128 2.54 2.97 -14.99
CA LEU A 128 1.34 2.13 -14.91
C LEU A 128 1.71 0.68 -14.62
N VAL A 129 0.99 0.07 -13.69
CA VAL A 129 1.07 -1.35 -13.38
C VAL A 129 -0.28 -2.00 -13.52
N LEU A 130 -0.32 -3.08 -14.30
CA LEU A 130 -1.46 -3.97 -14.41
C LEU A 130 -1.30 -5.11 -13.40
N VAL A 131 -2.32 -5.32 -12.58
CA VAL A 131 -2.40 -6.43 -11.64
C VAL A 131 -3.68 -7.22 -11.92
N SER A 132 -3.55 -8.55 -12.05
CA SER A 132 -4.69 -9.44 -12.29
C SER A 132 -4.63 -10.67 -11.39
N GLY A 133 -5.74 -10.97 -10.73
CA GLY A 133 -5.85 -12.13 -9.82
C GLY A 133 -7.19 -12.18 -9.08
N PRO A 134 -7.33 -13.08 -8.09
CA PRO A 134 -8.55 -13.23 -7.31
C PRO A 134 -8.78 -12.02 -6.39
N PRO A 135 -10.03 -11.79 -5.93
CA PRO A 135 -10.39 -10.60 -5.16
C PRO A 135 -9.50 -10.35 -3.93
N ARG A 136 -9.13 -11.41 -3.19
CA ARG A 136 -8.29 -11.27 -1.99
C ARG A 136 -6.87 -10.78 -2.31
N PHE A 137 -6.26 -11.32 -3.36
CA PHE A 137 -4.92 -10.90 -3.80
C PHE A 137 -4.94 -9.42 -4.20
N LEU A 138 -5.91 -9.00 -5.01
CA LEU A 138 -6.04 -7.61 -5.41
C LEU A 138 -6.29 -6.67 -4.23
N ALA A 139 -7.09 -7.08 -3.25
CA ALA A 139 -7.32 -6.28 -2.05
C ALA A 139 -6.04 -6.05 -1.25
N LEU A 140 -5.17 -7.06 -1.12
CA LEU A 140 -3.86 -6.89 -0.46
C LEU A 140 -2.93 -5.99 -1.27
N VAL A 141 -2.88 -6.19 -2.58
CA VAL A 141 -2.04 -5.37 -3.45
C VAL A 141 -2.45 -3.90 -3.38
N GLU A 142 -3.75 -3.61 -3.41
CA GLU A 142 -4.31 -2.27 -3.28
C GLU A 142 -4.03 -1.67 -1.90
N GLN A 143 -4.14 -2.46 -0.82
CA GLN A 143 -3.79 -2.02 0.52
C GLN A 143 -2.30 -1.67 0.64
N THR A 144 -1.39 -2.50 0.11
CA THR A 144 0.05 -2.24 0.10
C THR A 144 0.38 -1.01 -0.73
N PHE A 145 -0.23 -0.87 -1.91
CA PHE A 145 -0.08 0.31 -2.76
C PHE A 145 -0.44 1.60 -2.01
N ASN A 146 -1.61 1.63 -1.36
CA ASN A 146 -2.06 2.78 -0.58
C ASN A 146 -1.15 3.08 0.61
N GLY A 147 -0.62 2.05 1.28
CA GLY A 147 0.33 2.20 2.38
C GLY A 147 1.64 2.87 1.92
N LEU A 148 2.20 2.41 0.80
CA LEU A 148 3.40 3.01 0.22
C LEU A 148 3.18 4.45 -0.24
N LEU A 149 1.98 4.75 -0.76
CA LEU A 149 1.64 6.11 -1.19
C LEU A 149 1.57 7.06 0.02
N ALA A 150 0.96 6.61 1.11
CA ALA A 150 0.90 7.37 2.35
C ALA A 150 2.30 7.59 2.95
N GLU A 151 3.18 6.60 2.90
CA GLU A 151 4.58 6.72 3.35
C GLU A 151 5.36 7.75 2.52
N ALA A 152 5.24 7.69 1.19
CA ALA A 152 5.89 8.63 0.29
C ALA A 152 5.40 10.09 0.47
N GLN A 153 4.16 10.27 0.91
CA GLN A 153 3.60 11.59 1.24
C GLN A 153 3.99 12.06 2.66
N ALA A 154 4.15 11.13 3.59
CA ALA A 154 4.49 11.42 4.98
C ALA A 154 5.98 11.72 5.18
N GLN A 155 6.84 11.27 4.27
CA GLN A 155 8.22 11.74 4.21
C GLN A 155 8.20 13.24 3.91
N PRO A 156 8.58 14.10 4.89
CA PRO A 156 8.81 15.48 4.56
C PRO A 156 9.91 15.44 3.52
N HIS A 157 9.62 15.94 2.32
CA HIS A 157 10.68 16.54 1.55
C HIS A 157 11.31 17.52 2.53
N VAL A 158 12.49 17.19 3.06
CA VAL A 158 13.40 18.22 3.52
C VAL A 158 13.62 19.00 2.24
N ALA A 159 12.74 19.98 1.99
CA ALA A 159 13.03 21.05 1.06
C ALA A 159 14.46 21.42 1.43
N PRO A 160 15.40 21.41 0.47
CA PRO A 160 16.74 21.89 0.78
C PRO A 160 16.50 23.21 1.50
N ALA A 161 16.87 23.25 2.78
CA ALA A 161 16.76 24.47 3.54
C ALA A 161 17.38 25.53 2.63
N PRO A 162 16.71 26.67 2.34
CA PRO A 162 17.32 27.69 1.53
C PRO A 162 18.65 28.02 2.20
N SER A 163 19.74 27.52 1.62
CA SER A 163 21.08 27.96 1.94
C SER A 163 21.15 29.35 1.32
N GLU A 164 20.73 30.35 2.07
CA GLU A 164 21.63 31.29 2.72
C GLU A 164 20.80 32.37 3.46
N GLU A 165 21.35 32.82 4.59
CA GLU A 165 20.86 33.90 5.47
C GLU A 165 20.00 33.45 6.68
N SER A 166 20.67 32.81 7.64
CA SER A 166 20.24 32.85 9.04
C SER A 166 20.19 34.32 9.50
N LEU A 167 19.00 34.94 9.42
CA LEU A 167 18.71 36.24 10.02
C LEU A 167 18.41 36.04 11.51
N LEU A 168 19.43 36.23 12.34
CA LEU A 168 19.25 36.34 13.78
C LEU A 168 18.99 37.82 14.10
N LEU A 169 17.72 38.15 14.37
CA LEU A 169 17.33 39.45 14.89
C LEU A 169 17.50 39.44 16.41
N LEU A 170 18.51 40.16 16.88
CA LEU A 170 18.79 40.33 18.31
C LEU A 170 18.16 41.65 18.76
N PHE A 171 17.21 41.56 19.68
CA PHE A 171 16.59 42.71 20.31
C PHE A 171 17.29 43.01 21.64
N ARG A 172 17.96 44.16 21.71
CA ARG A 172 18.53 44.68 22.96
C ARG A 172 18.02 46.10 23.19
N GLY A 173 17.02 46.25 24.06
CA GLY A 173 16.38 47.54 24.34
C GLY A 173 15.69 48.11 23.10
N SER A 174 15.91 49.38 22.80
CA SER A 174 15.34 50.10 21.65
C SER A 174 16.13 49.92 20.34
N SER A 175 17.06 48.96 20.26
CA SER A 175 17.86 48.72 19.06
C SER A 175 17.71 47.27 18.57
N THR A 176 17.36 47.13 17.29
CA THR A 176 17.30 45.87 16.57
C THR A 176 18.58 45.73 15.75
N MET A 177 19.36 44.68 16.01
CA MET A 177 20.54 44.37 15.21
C MET A 177 20.27 43.14 14.34
N VAL A 178 20.47 43.30 13.04
CA VAL A 178 20.37 42.22 12.06
C VAL A 178 21.76 41.62 11.87
N VAL A 179 21.92 40.35 12.20
CA VAL A 179 23.17 39.62 11.98
C VAL A 179 22.97 38.66 10.82
N ARG A 180 23.75 38.85 9.75
CA ARG A 180 23.73 38.02 8.54
C ARG A 180 25.07 37.30 8.41
N GLY A 181 25.05 35.96 8.42
CA GLY A 181 26.25 35.14 8.18
C GLY A 181 27.40 35.34 9.18
N GLY A 182 27.11 35.73 10.42
CA GLY A 182 28.11 35.93 11.48
C GLY A 182 28.86 37.27 11.43
N ARG A 183 28.45 38.21 10.56
CA ARG A 183 28.95 39.60 10.57
C ARG A 183 27.81 40.55 10.98
N PRO A 184 28.04 41.44 11.97
CA PRO A 184 27.05 42.47 12.30
C PRO A 184 26.99 43.50 11.16
N GLU A 185 25.81 43.68 10.59
CA GLU A 185 25.54 44.78 9.65
C GLU A 185 25.24 46.04 10.46
N ALA A 186 25.91 47.16 10.14
CA ALA A 186 25.81 48.38 10.93
C ALA A 186 24.37 48.93 10.90
N ALA A 187 23.90 49.32 12.08
CA ALA A 187 22.55 49.82 12.31
C ALA A 187 22.25 51.03 11.42
N TYR A 188 21.12 50.98 10.70
CA TYR A 188 20.48 52.18 10.18
C TYR A 188 20.03 53.02 11.38
N SER A 189 20.86 53.98 11.78
CA SER A 189 20.45 55.05 12.66
C SER A 189 19.59 55.99 11.81
N SER A 190 18.28 55.98 12.02
CA SER A 190 17.41 57.03 11.49
C SER A 190 17.72 58.31 12.27
N ASP A 191 18.73 59.05 11.82
CA ASP A 191 18.89 60.45 12.18
C ASP A 191 17.73 61.20 11.54
N VAL A 192 16.68 61.44 12.34
CA VAL A 192 15.62 62.38 12.01
C VAL A 192 16.16 63.75 12.41
N PRO A 193 16.37 64.71 11.48
CA PRO A 193 16.70 66.07 11.88
C PRO A 193 15.51 66.66 12.62
N GLN A 194 15.73 66.99 13.89
CA GLN A 194 14.81 67.73 14.73
C GLN A 194 14.74 69.17 14.22
N GLN A 195 13.62 69.54 13.58
CA GLN A 195 13.22 70.94 13.45
C GLN A 195 12.30 71.29 14.62
N ASP A 196 12.87 72.04 15.57
CA ASP A 196 12.16 72.80 16.59
C ASP A 196 11.24 73.86 15.95
N GLY A 197 10.03 74.01 16.48
CA GLY A 197 9.12 75.08 16.07
C GLY A 197 7.71 74.95 16.62
N VAL A 198 7.57 75.25 17.92
CA VAL A 198 6.33 75.42 18.69
C VAL A 198 5.32 76.35 18.00
N ALA A 199 4.02 75.97 17.95
CA ALA A 199 2.89 76.72 18.55
C ALA A 199 1.50 76.30 18.01
N GLU A 200 0.59 76.12 18.97
CA GLU A 200 -0.86 76.36 18.96
C GLU A 200 -1.79 75.73 17.90
N LYS A 201 -2.70 74.88 18.42
CA LYS A 201 -4.11 74.75 17.96
C LYS A 201 -4.78 76.14 17.95
N PRO A 202 -5.74 76.44 17.04
CA PRO A 202 -7.07 75.82 17.16
C PRO A 202 -7.90 75.65 15.86
N GLU A 203 -8.92 74.79 16.01
CA GLU A 203 -10.32 74.96 15.54
C GLU A 203 -10.66 75.09 14.03
N LEU A 204 -11.58 74.19 13.63
CA LEU A 204 -12.84 74.48 12.91
C LEU A 204 -12.75 74.84 11.40
N ASN A 205 -13.31 74.00 10.52
CA ASN A 205 -14.73 74.07 10.10
C ASN A 205 -14.97 73.30 8.78
N ARG A 206 -16.13 72.62 8.73
CA ARG A 206 -17.05 72.35 7.58
C ARG A 206 -16.45 72.18 6.17
N LYS A 207 -16.86 71.17 5.40
CA LYS A 207 -18.26 70.74 5.16
C LYS A 207 -18.25 69.43 4.37
#